data_AF-A0A485KW01-F1
#
_entry.id   AF-A0A485KW01-F1
#
_cell.length_a   1.000
_cell.length_b   1.000
_cell.length_c   1.000
_cell.angle_alpha   90.00
_cell.angle_beta   90.00
_cell.angle_gamma   90.00
#
_symmetry.space_group_name_H-M   'P 1'
#
loop_
_entity.id
_entity.type
_entity.pdbx_description
1 polymer ?
#
loop_
_entity_poly.entity_id
_entity_poly.type
_entity_poly.pdbx_seq_one_letter_code
_entity_poly.pdbx_strand_id
1 'polypeptide(L)'
;MDEGLAAQKYGVVEMFYRIGHMKVTPTNLQHDGRLLLECMGPYLCHDTAMKFLLLDLPVELNHGHLVTRKSHLQSWSMFMDTSGPVADDVRRRGVRTILTQDLFLPFADEFLRDMAFTKDKYGREVIQITDAETRKYLFDRLYFCGRYEIFDGPPLHVSKTAVVVMAHDHGICTQLFQNHSIQSSVLDENDFICCSQILGRLSMDRNSTQSKKHEREIDPWRKEFAHWDKDKCGLLTEKEFLAYCSQQFGGKLKVAL
;
A
#
# COMPACT_ATOMS: atom_id res chain seq x y z
N MET A 1 1.70 -20.89 29.50
CA MET A 1 1.73 -19.68 30.34
C MET A 1 0.63 -18.79 29.79
N ASP A 2 -0.34 -18.46 30.65
CA ASP A 2 -1.68 -17.98 30.29
C ASP A 2 -1.64 -16.70 29.44
N GLU A 3 -2.26 -16.70 28.26
CA GLU A 3 -2.25 -15.54 27.35
C GLU A 3 -2.82 -14.27 28.03
N GLY A 4 -3.75 -14.45 28.97
CA GLY A 4 -4.29 -13.38 29.81
C GLY A 4 -3.26 -12.73 30.74
N LEU A 5 -2.29 -13.50 31.25
CA LEU A 5 -1.23 -12.99 32.12
C LEU A 5 -0.15 -12.24 31.31
N ALA A 6 0.15 -12.72 30.10
CA ALA A 6 1.04 -12.03 29.17
C ALA A 6 0.40 -10.71 28.64
N ALA A 7 -0.91 -10.72 28.39
CA ALA A 7 -1.68 -9.55 27.99
C ALA A 7 -1.63 -8.43 29.06
N GLN A 8 -1.86 -8.76 30.33
CA GLN A 8 -1.74 -7.80 31.43
C GLN A 8 -0.30 -7.27 31.59
N LYS A 9 0.71 -8.12 31.35
CA LYS A 9 2.13 -7.71 31.41
C LYS A 9 2.44 -6.60 30.39
N TYR A 10 2.00 -6.72 29.14
CA TYR A 10 2.35 -5.72 28.11
C TYR A 10 1.63 -4.38 28.26
N GLY A 11 0.41 -4.37 28.81
CA GLY A 11 -0.25 -3.12 29.21
C GLY A 11 0.52 -2.36 30.30
N VAL A 12 1.05 -3.07 31.30
CA VAL A 12 1.89 -2.47 32.35
C VAL A 12 3.22 -1.98 31.78
N VAL A 13 3.83 -2.74 30.86
CA VAL A 13 5.06 -2.32 30.16
C VAL A 13 4.83 -1.03 29.35
N GLU A 14 3.72 -0.92 28.62
CA GLU A 14 3.36 0.32 27.93
C GLU A 14 3.23 1.49 28.91
N MET A 15 2.56 1.27 30.04
CA MET A 15 2.38 2.31 31.05
C MET A 15 3.73 2.83 31.51
N PHE A 16 4.70 1.95 31.83
CA PHE A 16 6.04 2.35 32.27
C PHE A 16 6.81 3.17 31.22
N TYR A 17 6.70 2.84 29.93
CA TYR A 17 7.27 3.65 28.86
C TYR A 17 6.59 5.03 28.74
N ARG A 18 5.27 5.07 28.89
CA ARG A 18 4.48 6.29 28.81
C ARG A 18 4.83 7.27 29.94
N ILE A 19 4.92 6.79 31.17
CA ILE A 19 5.27 7.62 32.34
C ILE A 19 6.79 7.87 32.48
N GLY A 20 7.61 7.38 31.55
CA GLY A 20 9.05 7.64 31.50
C GLY A 20 9.90 6.83 32.51
N HIS A 21 9.29 5.88 33.21
CA HIS A 21 10.00 4.96 34.11
C HIS A 21 10.85 3.93 33.33
N MET A 22 10.49 3.65 32.08
CA MET A 22 11.31 2.92 31.12
C MET A 22 11.64 3.81 29.92
N LYS A 23 12.88 3.73 29.42
CA LYS A 23 13.31 4.42 28.20
C LYS A 23 13.40 3.43 27.06
N VAL A 24 12.87 3.80 25.90
CA VAL A 24 13.11 3.05 24.66
C VAL A 24 14.53 3.34 24.20
N THR A 25 15.27 2.29 23.89
CA THR A 25 16.68 2.31 23.49
C THR A 25 16.90 1.29 22.36
N PRO A 26 17.97 1.41 21.56
CA PRO A 26 18.26 0.43 20.52
C PRO A 26 18.39 -1.01 21.03
N THR A 27 18.82 -1.21 22.29
CA THR A 27 19.06 -2.54 22.87
C THR A 27 17.82 -3.21 23.44
N ASN A 28 16.69 -2.50 23.58
CA ASN A 28 15.45 -3.05 24.13
C ASN A 28 14.27 -2.97 23.16
N LEU A 29 14.53 -2.95 21.85
CA LEU A 29 13.47 -3.01 20.83
C LEU A 29 12.82 -4.41 20.71
N GLN A 30 13.48 -5.44 21.26
CA GLN A 30 13.01 -6.82 21.22
C GLN A 30 12.92 -7.44 22.61
N HIS A 31 12.00 -8.39 22.77
CA HIS A 31 11.90 -9.30 23.90
C HIS A 31 11.72 -10.72 23.37
N ASP A 32 12.60 -11.64 23.77
CA ASP A 32 12.60 -13.04 23.34
C ASP A 32 12.56 -13.21 21.80
N GLY A 33 13.34 -12.38 21.10
CA GLY A 33 13.44 -12.41 19.63
C GLY A 33 12.26 -11.80 18.87
N ARG A 34 11.24 -11.28 19.56
CA ARG A 34 10.10 -10.58 18.97
C ARG A 34 10.20 -9.09 19.20
N LEU A 35 9.68 -8.30 18.26
CA LEU A 35 9.57 -6.85 18.41
C LEU A 35 8.67 -6.52 19.61
N LEU A 36 9.13 -5.67 20.53
CA LEU A 36 8.27 -5.17 21.60
C LEU A 36 7.06 -4.42 21.05
N LEU A 37 7.24 -3.72 19.92
CA LEU A 37 6.16 -3.07 19.20
C LEU A 37 5.04 -4.07 18.82
N GLU A 38 5.40 -5.31 18.47
CA GLU A 38 4.44 -6.38 18.12
C GLU A 38 3.74 -6.90 19.38
N CYS A 39 4.53 -7.23 20.40
CA CYS A 39 4.02 -7.75 21.68
C CYS A 39 3.07 -6.77 22.39
N MET A 40 3.35 -5.48 22.29
CA MET A 40 2.58 -4.41 22.93
C MET A 40 1.43 -3.89 22.05
N GLY A 41 1.29 -4.35 20.81
CA GLY A 41 0.41 -3.78 19.78
C GLY A 41 -0.98 -3.34 20.28
N PRO A 42 -1.74 -4.20 20.99
CA PRO A 42 -3.10 -3.85 21.43
C PRO A 42 -3.16 -2.73 22.48
N TYR A 43 -2.04 -2.47 23.16
CA TYR A 43 -1.91 -1.48 24.23
C TYR A 43 -1.12 -0.24 23.81
N LEU A 44 -0.46 -0.30 22.65
CA LEU A 44 0.53 0.67 22.23
C LEU A 44 -0.11 2.04 22.01
N CYS A 45 0.31 3.06 22.75
CA CYS A 45 -0.08 4.43 22.46
C CYS A 45 0.82 5.06 21.39
N HIS A 46 0.33 6.16 20.80
CA HIS A 46 1.05 6.91 19.77
C HIS A 46 2.48 7.27 20.18
N ASP A 47 2.67 7.90 21.35
CA ASP A 47 3.99 8.40 21.77
C ASP A 47 5.01 7.28 21.97
N THR A 48 4.57 6.15 22.53
CA THR A 48 5.44 4.98 22.70
C THR A 48 5.77 4.37 21.34
N ALA A 49 4.79 4.21 20.43
CA ALA A 49 5.03 3.73 19.07
C ALA A 49 6.10 4.57 18.35
N MET A 50 5.99 5.90 18.41
CA MET A 50 6.93 6.82 17.78
C MET A 50 8.37 6.62 18.28
N LYS A 51 8.55 6.42 19.59
CA LYS A 51 9.89 6.16 20.18
C LYS A 51 10.50 4.86 19.64
N PHE A 52 9.71 3.80 19.50
CA PHE A 52 10.18 2.54 18.90
C PHE A 52 10.50 2.70 17.42
N LEU A 53 9.59 3.31 16.65
CA LEU A 53 9.74 3.48 15.21
C LEU A 53 10.96 4.32 14.84
N LEU A 54 11.19 5.46 15.50
CA LEU A 54 12.31 6.35 15.20
C LEU A 54 13.69 5.70 15.45
N LEU A 55 13.76 4.69 16.33
CA LEU A 55 15.00 3.94 16.58
C LEU A 55 15.24 2.81 15.57
N ASP A 56 14.24 2.46 14.76
CA ASP A 56 14.25 1.29 13.86
C ASP A 56 13.62 1.56 12.49
N LEU A 57 13.73 2.80 12.01
CA LEU A 57 13.34 3.13 10.64
C LEU A 57 14.16 2.34 9.62
N PRO A 58 13.59 2.03 8.44
CA PRO A 58 14.29 1.33 7.36
C PRO A 58 15.32 2.23 6.63
N VAL A 59 15.45 3.48 7.07
CA VAL A 59 16.37 4.48 6.53
C VAL A 59 17.07 5.21 7.66
N GLU A 60 18.24 5.76 7.36
CA GLU A 60 19.01 6.59 8.26
C GLU A 60 19.72 7.71 7.50
N LEU A 61 20.15 8.75 8.23
CA LEU A 61 20.99 9.80 7.67
C LEU A 61 22.45 9.41 7.84
N ASN A 62 23.16 9.24 6.73
CA ASN A 62 24.59 8.99 6.72
C ASN A 62 25.30 10.10 5.94
N HIS A 63 26.23 10.81 6.60
CA HIS A 63 26.95 11.95 6.02
C HIS A 63 26.06 13.01 5.34
N GLY A 64 24.85 13.24 5.88
CA GLY A 64 23.90 14.21 5.33
C GLY A 64 23.13 13.71 4.11
N HIS A 65 23.15 12.42 3.81
CA HIS A 65 22.33 11.78 2.80
C HIS A 65 21.39 10.77 3.43
N LEU A 66 20.17 10.65 2.87
CA LEU A 66 19.27 9.56 3.23
C LEU A 66 19.79 8.27 2.60
N VAL A 67 19.87 7.21 3.40
CA VAL A 67 20.32 5.89 2.94
C VAL A 67 19.46 4.78 3.54
N THR A 68 19.29 3.68 2.81
CA THR A 68 18.60 2.49 3.33
C THR A 68 19.41 1.84 4.47
N ARG A 69 18.76 1.62 5.61
CA ARG A 69 19.34 0.99 6.79
C ARG A 69 19.10 -0.51 6.79
N LYS A 70 20.09 -1.31 6.40
CA LYS A 70 19.97 -2.79 6.34
C LYS A 70 19.83 -3.48 7.70
N SER A 71 20.27 -2.85 8.78
CA SER A 71 20.30 -3.44 10.12
C SER A 71 19.00 -3.25 10.92
N HIS A 72 17.97 -2.66 10.32
CA HIS A 72 16.69 -2.45 10.97
C HIS A 72 15.98 -3.78 11.26
N LEU A 73 15.14 -3.79 12.29
CA LEU A 73 14.39 -4.95 12.76
C LEU A 73 12.99 -5.04 12.15
N GLN A 74 12.73 -4.27 11.08
CA GLN A 74 11.46 -4.23 10.35
C GLN A 74 10.28 -3.68 11.19
N SER A 75 10.55 -2.84 12.19
CA SER A 75 9.49 -2.24 13.01
C SER A 75 8.48 -1.45 12.19
N TRP A 76 8.93 -0.72 11.16
CA TRP A 76 8.04 0.03 10.27
C TRP A 76 7.07 -0.87 9.51
N SER A 77 7.55 -1.89 8.81
CA SER A 77 6.66 -2.77 8.04
C SER A 77 5.71 -3.57 8.94
N MET A 78 6.15 -3.98 10.14
CA MET A 78 5.26 -4.64 11.11
C MET A 78 4.18 -3.69 11.63
N PHE A 79 4.54 -2.45 11.94
CA PHE A 79 3.59 -1.41 12.34
C PHE A 79 2.53 -1.13 11.26
N MET A 80 2.95 -1.17 10.00
CA MET A 80 2.10 -0.87 8.84
C MET A 80 1.18 -2.01 8.42
N ASP A 81 1.47 -3.25 8.81
CA ASP A 81 0.66 -4.42 8.47
C ASP A 81 -0.71 -4.38 9.17
N THR A 82 -1.77 -4.38 8.37
CA THR A 82 -3.16 -4.37 8.85
C THR A 82 -3.59 -5.64 9.55
N SER A 83 -2.89 -6.76 9.30
CA SER A 83 -3.10 -8.01 10.03
C SER A 83 -2.42 -8.02 11.41
N GLY A 84 -1.59 -7.00 11.70
CA GLY A 84 -0.87 -6.85 12.95
C GLY A 84 -1.74 -6.37 14.12
N PRO A 85 -1.21 -6.45 15.35
CA PRO A 85 -1.98 -6.20 16.57
C PRO A 85 -2.12 -4.71 16.94
N VAL A 86 -1.53 -3.79 16.17
CA VAL A 86 -1.56 -2.34 16.44
C VAL A 86 -2.90 -1.75 15.99
N ALA A 87 -3.52 -0.93 16.83
CA ALA A 87 -4.78 -0.26 16.51
C ALA A 87 -4.67 0.72 15.31
N ASP A 88 -5.70 0.76 14.46
CA ASP A 88 -5.69 1.58 13.23
C ASP A 88 -5.55 3.08 13.48
N ASP A 89 -6.09 3.62 14.57
CA ASP A 89 -5.93 5.03 14.92
C ASP A 89 -4.49 5.38 15.32
N VAL A 90 -3.80 4.45 16.01
CA VAL A 90 -2.39 4.59 16.39
C VAL A 90 -1.53 4.50 15.14
N ARG A 91 -1.82 3.54 14.25
CA ARG A 91 -1.13 3.38 12.97
C ARG A 91 -1.24 4.64 12.11
N ARG A 92 -2.47 5.09 11.81
CA ARG A 92 -2.71 6.28 10.97
C ARG A 92 -2.07 7.54 11.52
N ARG A 93 -2.16 7.78 12.83
CA ARG A 93 -1.45 8.90 13.49
C ARG A 93 0.06 8.75 13.37
N GLY A 94 0.60 7.56 13.64
CA GLY A 94 2.02 7.25 13.52
C GLY A 94 2.57 7.54 12.12
N VAL A 95 1.85 7.13 11.08
CA VAL A 95 2.21 7.40 9.67
C VAL A 95 2.30 8.90 9.40
N ARG A 96 1.30 9.66 9.82
CA ARG A 96 1.30 11.13 9.63
C ARG A 96 2.48 11.77 10.36
N THR A 97 2.74 11.39 11.61
CA THR A 97 3.83 11.95 12.43
C THR A 97 5.21 11.55 11.91
N ILE A 98 5.43 10.32 11.47
CA ILE A 98 6.71 9.87 10.91
C ILE A 98 7.01 10.60 9.59
N LEU A 99 6.02 10.69 8.70
CA LEU A 99 6.22 11.27 7.37
C LEU A 99 6.21 12.81 7.34
N THR A 100 6.15 13.45 8.51
CA THR A 100 6.23 14.91 8.70
C THR A 100 7.35 15.29 9.67
N GLN A 101 8.27 14.37 9.98
CA GLN A 101 9.45 14.68 10.79
C GLN A 101 10.35 15.69 10.06
N ASP A 102 10.68 16.79 10.75
CA ASP A 102 11.57 17.83 10.24
C ASP A 102 12.94 17.28 9.81
N LEU A 103 13.39 16.20 10.48
CA LEU A 103 14.65 15.51 10.17
C LEU A 103 14.73 15.04 8.71
N PHE A 104 13.61 14.67 8.10
CA PHE A 104 13.55 14.13 6.74
C PHE A 104 12.99 15.14 5.73
N LEU A 105 12.66 16.36 6.15
CA LEU A 105 12.10 17.39 5.27
C LEU A 105 12.98 17.68 4.03
N PRO A 106 14.32 17.74 4.13
CA PRO A 106 15.19 17.92 2.95
C PRO A 106 15.15 16.75 1.95
N PHE A 107 14.64 15.59 2.36
CA PHE A 107 14.58 14.34 1.58
C PHE A 107 13.15 13.83 1.45
N ALA A 108 12.14 14.70 1.54
CA ALA A 108 10.75 14.30 1.74
C ALA A 108 10.25 13.28 0.71
N ASP A 109 10.61 13.45 -0.57
CA ASP A 109 10.18 12.55 -1.66
C ASP A 109 10.88 11.18 -1.60
N GLU A 110 12.20 11.17 -1.36
CA GLU A 110 12.99 9.94 -1.22
C GLU A 110 12.56 9.17 0.03
N PHE A 111 12.41 9.87 1.16
CA PHE A 111 11.91 9.34 2.41
C PHE A 111 10.52 8.72 2.24
N LEU A 112 9.60 9.44 1.60
CA LEU A 112 8.26 8.92 1.36
C LEU A 112 8.28 7.64 0.51
N ARG A 113 9.08 7.60 -0.56
CA ARG A 113 9.22 6.40 -1.40
C ARG A 113 9.79 5.23 -0.62
N ASP A 114 10.90 5.42 0.10
CA ASP A 114 11.51 4.37 0.90
C ASP A 114 10.53 3.83 1.95
N MET A 115 9.78 4.71 2.63
CA MET A 115 8.80 4.30 3.62
C MET A 115 7.59 3.57 3.01
N ALA A 116 7.15 3.94 1.80
CA ALA A 116 6.02 3.29 1.13
C ALA A 116 6.39 1.93 0.52
N PHE A 117 7.61 1.77 0.01
CA PHE A 117 8.05 0.58 -0.72
C PHE A 117 9.01 -0.32 0.06
N THR A 118 9.33 0.02 1.32
CA THR A 118 10.04 -0.90 2.24
C THR A 118 9.30 -2.23 2.30
N LYS A 119 10.06 -3.33 2.24
CA LYS A 119 9.53 -4.70 2.27
C LYS A 119 9.55 -5.27 3.68
N ASP A 120 8.55 -6.08 3.99
CA ASP A 120 8.54 -6.91 5.19
C ASP A 120 9.35 -8.20 5.01
N LYS A 121 9.39 -9.05 6.04
CA LYS A 121 10.06 -10.36 6.02
C LYS A 121 9.53 -11.33 4.97
N TYR A 122 8.35 -11.09 4.40
CA TYR A 122 7.75 -11.90 3.36
C TYR A 122 7.94 -11.28 1.96
N GLY A 123 8.66 -10.16 1.85
CA GLY A 123 8.91 -9.45 0.60
C GLY A 123 7.75 -8.58 0.13
N ARG A 124 6.70 -8.40 0.93
CA ARG A 124 5.54 -7.55 0.63
C ARG A 124 5.88 -6.10 0.93
N GLU A 125 5.49 -5.19 0.07
CA GLU A 125 5.74 -3.75 0.25
C GLU A 125 4.73 -3.14 1.24
N VAL A 126 5.17 -2.14 2.02
CA VAL A 126 4.31 -1.43 2.99
C VAL A 126 3.01 -0.92 2.36
N ILE A 127 3.08 -0.37 1.14
CA ILE A 127 1.91 0.12 0.40
C ILE A 127 0.85 -0.96 0.13
N GLN A 128 1.26 -2.23 0.07
CA GLN A 128 0.39 -3.38 -0.20
C GLN A 128 -0.28 -3.94 1.07
N ILE A 129 0.38 -3.83 2.22
CA ILE A 129 -0.07 -4.43 3.50
C ILE A 129 -0.80 -3.45 4.42
N THR A 130 -0.76 -2.16 4.11
CA THR A 130 -1.46 -1.11 4.87
C THR A 130 -2.94 -0.97 4.50
N ASP A 131 -3.70 -0.27 5.35
CA ASP A 131 -5.14 -0.07 5.17
C ASP A 131 -5.45 0.91 4.03
N ALA A 132 -6.70 0.91 3.56
CA ALA A 132 -7.11 1.72 2.42
C ALA A 132 -6.92 3.24 2.65
N GLU A 133 -7.15 3.74 3.87
CA GLU A 133 -7.00 5.17 4.18
C GLU A 133 -5.51 5.55 4.18
N THR A 134 -4.67 4.75 4.83
CA THR A 134 -3.22 4.95 4.83
C THR A 134 -2.63 4.83 3.43
N ARG A 135 -3.07 3.85 2.63
CA ARG A 135 -2.64 3.69 1.23
C ARG A 135 -3.01 4.90 0.39
N LYS A 136 -4.25 5.41 0.54
CA LYS A 136 -4.68 6.64 -0.12
C LYS A 136 -3.79 7.82 0.28
N TYR A 137 -3.50 7.98 1.58
CA TYR A 137 -2.64 9.05 2.08
C TYR A 137 -1.21 8.99 1.47
N LEU A 138 -0.66 7.79 1.31
CA LEU A 138 0.64 7.60 0.66
C LEU A 138 0.57 7.94 -0.84
N PHE A 139 -0.45 7.45 -1.55
CA PHE A 139 -0.65 7.74 -2.98
C PHE A 139 -0.85 9.22 -3.26
N ASP A 140 -1.67 9.92 -2.48
CA ASP A 140 -1.91 11.37 -2.59
C ASP A 140 -0.62 12.19 -2.54
N ARG A 141 0.43 11.66 -1.88
CA ARG A 141 1.74 12.31 -1.75
C ARG A 141 2.78 11.77 -2.73
N LEU A 142 2.67 10.52 -3.17
CA LEU A 142 3.61 9.88 -4.10
C LEU A 142 3.34 10.26 -5.55
N TYR A 143 2.07 10.42 -5.92
CA TYR A 143 1.62 10.47 -7.30
C TYR A 143 0.88 11.76 -7.62
N PHE A 144 0.94 12.19 -8.88
CA PHE A 144 0.21 13.34 -9.36
C PHE A 144 -1.29 13.10 -9.21
N CYS A 145 -1.98 14.02 -8.52
CA CYS A 145 -3.38 13.91 -8.11
C CYS A 145 -3.70 12.59 -7.36
N GLY A 146 -2.72 11.98 -6.67
CA GLY A 146 -2.89 10.73 -5.95
C GLY A 146 -3.11 9.49 -6.83
N ARG A 147 -2.87 9.60 -8.14
CA ARG A 147 -3.28 8.57 -9.10
C ARG A 147 -2.23 8.28 -10.17
N TYR A 148 -1.56 9.33 -10.66
CA TYR A 148 -0.68 9.23 -11.82
C TYR A 148 0.78 9.25 -11.42
N GLU A 149 1.46 8.12 -11.61
CA GLU A 149 2.91 8.03 -11.50
C GLU A 149 3.52 8.45 -12.84
N ILE A 150 3.92 9.72 -12.93
CA ILE A 150 4.52 10.29 -14.15
C ILE A 150 5.89 9.65 -14.40
N PHE A 151 6.15 9.27 -15.64
CA PHE A 151 7.41 8.65 -16.04
C PHE A 151 8.52 9.70 -16.10
N ASP A 152 9.72 9.31 -15.70
CA ASP A 152 10.91 10.09 -15.99
C ASP A 152 11.15 10.12 -17.50
N GLY A 153 11.26 11.32 -18.07
CA GLY A 153 11.52 11.50 -19.50
C GLY A 153 10.94 12.77 -20.07
N PRO A 154 11.21 13.05 -21.36
CA PRO A 154 10.62 14.20 -22.03
C PRO A 154 9.11 14.00 -22.21
N PRO A 155 8.33 15.09 -22.23
CA PRO A 155 6.93 15.03 -22.61
C PRO A 155 6.75 14.43 -24.01
N LEU A 156 5.66 13.68 -24.20
CA LEU A 156 5.23 13.19 -25.51
C LEU A 156 4.86 14.35 -26.45
N HIS A 157 4.30 15.42 -25.88
CA HIS A 157 3.87 16.58 -26.64
C HIS A 157 3.93 17.84 -25.78
N VAL A 158 4.28 18.97 -26.40
CA VAL A 158 4.26 20.30 -25.79
C VAL A 158 3.63 21.26 -26.78
N SER A 159 2.60 21.98 -26.32
CA SER A 159 1.95 23.07 -27.05
C SER A 159 1.83 24.30 -26.16
N LYS A 160 1.22 25.37 -26.69
CA LYS A 160 0.93 26.58 -25.92
C LYS A 160 0.00 26.35 -24.73
N THR A 161 -0.83 25.30 -24.76
CA THR A 161 -1.88 25.08 -23.76
C THR A 161 -1.80 23.74 -23.06
N ALA A 162 -0.91 22.84 -23.47
CA ALA A 162 -0.84 21.49 -22.91
C ALA A 162 0.57 20.90 -23.00
N VAL A 163 0.94 20.17 -21.96
CA VAL A 163 2.09 19.27 -21.91
C VAL A 163 1.53 17.88 -21.67
N VAL A 164 1.81 16.95 -22.59
CA VAL A 164 1.35 15.55 -22.49
C VAL A 164 2.51 14.68 -22.08
N VAL A 165 2.35 13.89 -21.02
CA VAL A 165 3.40 13.02 -20.47
C VAL A 165 2.93 11.57 -20.43
N MET A 166 3.87 10.65 -20.26
CA MET A 166 3.52 9.27 -19.93
C MET A 166 3.39 9.09 -18.43
N ALA A 167 2.37 8.35 -18.00
CA ALA A 167 2.19 8.00 -16.60
C ALA A 167 1.63 6.58 -16.44
N HIS A 168 1.81 6.00 -15.26
CA HIS A 168 0.97 4.90 -14.81
C HIS A 168 -0.26 5.46 -14.08
N ASP A 169 -1.44 5.03 -14.50
CA ASP A 169 -2.71 5.24 -13.82
C ASP A 169 -2.97 4.10 -12.83
N HIS A 170 -2.82 4.39 -11.54
CA HIS A 170 -3.08 3.45 -10.45
C HIS A 170 -4.57 3.37 -10.05
N GLY A 171 -5.41 4.27 -10.56
CA GLY A 171 -6.83 4.37 -10.20
C GLY A 171 -7.80 3.78 -11.22
N ILE A 172 -7.30 3.38 -12.41
CA ILE A 172 -8.15 2.97 -13.53
C ILE A 172 -9.05 1.77 -13.20
N CYS A 173 -8.53 0.77 -12.48
CA CYS A 173 -9.28 -0.43 -12.15
C CYS A 173 -10.42 -0.12 -11.17
N THR A 174 -10.12 0.63 -10.10
CA THR A 174 -11.13 1.10 -9.15
C THR A 174 -12.19 1.97 -9.82
N GLN A 175 -11.78 2.88 -10.71
CA GLN A 175 -12.73 3.71 -11.44
C GLN A 175 -13.66 2.88 -12.32
N LEU A 176 -13.13 1.88 -13.05
CA LEU A 176 -13.96 1.01 -13.87
C LEU A 176 -14.93 0.19 -13.04
N PHE A 177 -14.46 -0.37 -11.91
CA PHE A 177 -15.35 -1.05 -10.97
C PHE A 177 -16.51 -0.15 -10.56
N GLN A 178 -16.23 1.07 -10.09
CA GLN A 178 -17.25 2.01 -9.62
C GLN A 178 -18.22 2.45 -10.73
N ASN A 179 -17.72 2.59 -11.96
CA ASN A 179 -18.55 3.00 -13.10
C ASN A 179 -19.48 1.90 -13.59
N HIS A 180 -19.13 0.62 -13.38
CA HIS A 180 -19.87 -0.53 -13.88
C HIS A 180 -20.55 -1.36 -12.78
N SER A 181 -20.22 -1.16 -11.50
CA SER A 181 -20.91 -1.84 -10.42
C SER A 181 -22.37 -1.39 -10.36
N ILE A 182 -23.28 -2.36 -10.32
CA ILE A 182 -24.70 -2.13 -10.07
C ILE A 182 -24.86 -1.53 -8.65
N GLN A 183 -26.07 -1.05 -8.29
CA GLN A 183 -26.51 -0.52 -6.98
C GLN A 183 -26.12 -1.35 -5.71
N SER A 184 -25.31 -2.40 -5.84
CA SER A 184 -24.94 -3.38 -4.83
C SER A 184 -23.43 -3.48 -4.57
N SER A 185 -22.59 -2.56 -5.09
CA SER A 185 -21.11 -2.58 -4.88
C SER A 185 -20.43 -3.88 -5.35
N VAL A 186 -20.99 -4.50 -6.38
CA VAL A 186 -20.51 -5.75 -7.01
C VAL A 186 -20.67 -5.66 -8.53
N LEU A 187 -19.92 -6.48 -9.27
CA LEU A 187 -20.04 -6.65 -10.72
C LEU A 187 -20.71 -7.99 -11.03
N ASP A 188 -21.67 -8.01 -11.95
CA ASP A 188 -22.11 -9.27 -12.57
C ASP A 188 -21.19 -9.68 -13.73
N GLU A 189 -21.49 -10.81 -14.39
CA GLU A 189 -20.70 -11.30 -15.52
C GLU A 189 -20.59 -10.27 -16.65
N ASN A 190 -21.68 -9.56 -16.98
CA ASN A 190 -21.70 -8.62 -18.10
C ASN A 190 -20.85 -7.37 -17.79
N ASP A 191 -20.97 -6.84 -16.57
CA ASP A 191 -20.21 -5.69 -16.12
C ASP A 191 -18.72 -6.02 -16.02
N PHE A 192 -18.38 -7.22 -15.53
CA PHE A 192 -17.00 -7.72 -15.54
C PHE A 192 -16.43 -7.81 -16.96
N ILE A 193 -17.18 -8.37 -17.91
CA ILE A 193 -16.76 -8.46 -19.32
C ILE A 193 -16.54 -7.06 -19.89
N CYS A 194 -17.43 -6.10 -19.60
CA CYS A 194 -17.31 -4.72 -20.07
C CYS A 194 -16.02 -4.06 -19.57
N CYS A 195 -15.76 -4.16 -18.27
CA CYS A 195 -14.52 -3.68 -17.64
C CYS A 195 -13.27 -4.34 -18.27
N SER A 196 -13.29 -5.66 -18.43
CA SER A 196 -12.17 -6.43 -18.97
C SER A 196 -11.87 -6.06 -20.42
N GLN A 197 -12.89 -5.80 -21.24
CA GLN A 197 -12.71 -5.30 -22.61
C GLN A 197 -12.11 -3.90 -22.65
N ILE A 198 -12.48 -3.00 -21.73
CA ILE A 198 -11.89 -1.66 -21.64
C ILE A 198 -10.42 -1.76 -21.24
N LEU A 199 -10.11 -2.52 -20.18
CA LEU A 199 -8.74 -2.72 -19.70
C LEU A 199 -7.87 -3.39 -20.75
N GLY A 200 -8.38 -4.43 -21.42
CA GLY A 200 -7.73 -5.09 -22.54
C GLY A 200 -7.28 -4.08 -23.59
N ARG A 201 -8.21 -3.26 -24.10
CA ARG A 201 -7.90 -2.21 -25.11
C ARG A 201 -6.87 -1.19 -24.64
N LEU A 202 -6.91 -0.81 -23.36
CA LEU A 202 -6.02 0.22 -22.80
C LEU A 202 -4.63 -0.32 -22.46
N SER A 203 -4.51 -1.60 -22.12
CA SER A 203 -3.23 -2.24 -21.76
C SER A 203 -2.29 -2.50 -22.95
N MET A 204 -2.77 -2.33 -24.19
CA MET A 204 -2.05 -2.73 -25.39
C MET A 204 -1.16 -1.62 -25.95
N ASP A 205 0.13 -1.92 -26.15
CA ASP A 205 0.89 -1.29 -27.22
C ASP A 205 0.28 -1.73 -28.56
N ARG A 206 -0.10 -0.76 -29.41
CA ARG A 206 -0.96 -0.88 -30.62
C ARG A 206 -0.55 -1.93 -31.69
N ASN A 207 0.47 -2.75 -31.47
CA ASN A 207 1.19 -3.49 -32.52
C ASN A 207 0.93 -5.01 -32.61
N SER A 208 0.08 -5.64 -31.80
CA SER A 208 -0.20 -7.09 -31.93
C SER A 208 -1.61 -7.43 -32.43
N THR A 209 -1.65 -8.12 -33.57
CA THR A 209 -2.88 -8.50 -34.31
C THR A 209 -3.66 -9.64 -33.65
N GLN A 210 -3.00 -10.50 -32.86
CA GLN A 210 -3.63 -11.62 -32.14
C GLN A 210 -4.52 -11.15 -30.97
N SER A 211 -4.15 -10.03 -30.36
CA SER A 211 -4.76 -9.51 -29.14
C SER A 211 -6.10 -8.82 -29.40
N LYS A 212 -6.22 -8.16 -30.56
CA LYS A 212 -7.48 -7.58 -31.05
C LYS A 212 -8.58 -8.62 -31.26
N LYS A 213 -8.23 -9.90 -31.43
CA LYS A 213 -9.18 -11.01 -31.56
C LYS A 213 -9.70 -11.44 -30.17
N HIS A 214 -8.82 -11.51 -29.18
CA HIS A 214 -9.16 -11.84 -27.80
C HIS A 214 -10.10 -10.80 -27.14
N GLU A 215 -9.97 -9.52 -27.51
CA GLU A 215 -10.86 -8.43 -27.04
C GLU A 215 -12.33 -8.57 -27.49
N ARG A 216 -12.56 -9.18 -28.66
CA ARG A 216 -13.91 -9.33 -29.25
C ARG A 216 -14.58 -10.63 -28.84
N GLU A 217 -13.79 -11.60 -28.39
CA GLU A 217 -14.30 -12.89 -27.93
C GLU A 217 -14.75 -12.75 -26.48
N ILE A 218 -16.03 -13.04 -26.23
CA ILE A 218 -16.63 -12.97 -24.89
C ILE A 218 -16.26 -14.20 -24.06
N ASP A 219 -16.05 -15.35 -24.71
CA ASP A 219 -15.86 -16.63 -24.04
C ASP A 219 -14.61 -16.72 -23.14
N PRO A 220 -13.45 -16.12 -23.49
CA PRO A 220 -12.32 -16.03 -22.56
C PRO A 220 -12.68 -15.26 -21.27
N TRP A 221 -13.38 -14.14 -21.39
CA TRP A 221 -13.77 -13.33 -20.24
C TRP A 221 -14.80 -14.03 -19.34
N ARG A 222 -15.71 -14.81 -19.92
CA ARG A 222 -16.61 -15.68 -19.14
C ARG A 222 -15.87 -16.72 -18.32
N LYS A 223 -14.82 -17.32 -18.89
CA LYS A 223 -13.98 -18.29 -18.17
C LYS A 223 -13.21 -17.63 -17.04
N GLU A 224 -12.69 -16.43 -17.26
CA GLU A 224 -12.06 -15.64 -16.19
C GLU A 224 -13.07 -15.28 -15.10
N PHE A 225 -14.27 -14.82 -15.44
CA PHE A 225 -15.32 -14.53 -14.46
C PHE A 225 -15.61 -15.75 -13.58
N ALA A 226 -15.84 -16.91 -14.19
CA ALA A 226 -16.09 -18.16 -13.45
C ALA A 226 -14.90 -18.64 -12.61
N HIS A 227 -13.67 -18.22 -12.92
CA HIS A 227 -12.48 -18.51 -12.10
C HIS A 227 -12.43 -17.62 -10.85
N TRP A 228 -12.86 -16.37 -10.96
CA TRP A 228 -12.84 -15.40 -9.88
C TRP A 228 -14.10 -15.45 -8.99
N ASP A 229 -15.24 -15.87 -9.53
CA ASP A 229 -16.50 -16.12 -8.80
C ASP A 229 -16.41 -17.45 -8.05
N LYS A 230 -15.61 -17.46 -6.97
CA LYS A 230 -15.23 -18.69 -6.24
C LYS A 230 -16.41 -19.36 -5.53
N ASP A 231 -17.36 -18.58 -5.04
CA ASP A 231 -18.56 -19.08 -4.37
C ASP A 231 -19.71 -19.36 -5.35
N LYS A 232 -19.52 -19.02 -6.63
CA LYS A 232 -20.48 -19.22 -7.72
C LYS A 232 -21.78 -18.46 -7.49
N CYS A 233 -21.70 -17.29 -6.87
CA CYS A 233 -22.86 -16.45 -6.62
C CYS A 233 -23.25 -15.60 -7.84
N GLY A 234 -22.43 -15.61 -8.90
CA GLY A 234 -22.65 -14.83 -10.11
C GLY A 234 -22.29 -13.36 -9.96
N LEU A 235 -21.54 -13.00 -8.91
CA LEU A 235 -21.18 -11.63 -8.57
C LEU A 235 -19.72 -11.56 -8.12
N LEU A 236 -19.04 -10.46 -8.42
CA LEU A 236 -17.69 -10.16 -7.94
C LEU A 236 -17.66 -8.92 -7.08
N THR A 237 -17.05 -9.01 -5.92
CA THR A 237 -16.76 -7.87 -5.05
C THR A 237 -15.64 -6.99 -5.63
N GLU A 238 -15.53 -5.75 -5.14
CA GLU A 238 -14.42 -4.86 -5.50
C GLU A 238 -13.06 -5.52 -5.25
N LYS A 239 -12.93 -6.23 -4.12
CA LYS A 239 -11.71 -6.92 -3.74
C LYS A 239 -11.32 -7.99 -4.77
N GLU A 240 -12.28 -8.78 -5.24
CA GLU A 240 -12.04 -9.83 -6.23
C GLU A 240 -11.68 -9.23 -7.59
N PHE A 241 -12.41 -8.21 -8.02
CA PHE A 241 -12.13 -7.53 -9.28
C PHE A 241 -10.75 -6.84 -9.29
N LEU A 242 -10.37 -6.16 -8.21
CA LEU A 242 -9.06 -5.53 -8.10
C LEU A 242 -7.93 -6.57 -8.03
N ALA A 243 -8.17 -7.73 -7.41
CA ALA A 243 -7.22 -8.85 -7.42
C ALA A 243 -7.03 -9.39 -8.85
N TYR A 244 -8.12 -9.56 -9.61
CA TYR A 244 -8.07 -9.88 -11.03
C TYR A 244 -7.25 -8.86 -11.82
N CYS A 245 -7.52 -7.56 -11.64
CA CYS A 245 -6.80 -6.51 -12.35
C CYS A 245 -5.31 -6.47 -11.98
N SER A 246 -4.98 -6.75 -10.72
CA SER A 246 -3.60 -6.86 -10.25
C SER A 246 -2.87 -8.02 -10.91
N GLN A 247 -3.53 -9.18 -11.06
CA GLN A 247 -2.95 -10.35 -11.70
C GLN A 247 -2.78 -10.17 -13.22
N GLN A 248 -3.78 -9.62 -13.91
CA GLN A 248 -3.77 -9.54 -15.37
C GLN A 248 -3.02 -8.32 -15.91
N PHE A 249 -3.12 -7.18 -15.22
CA PHE A 249 -2.62 -5.89 -15.71
C PHE A 249 -1.58 -5.25 -14.78
N GLY A 250 -1.19 -5.92 -13.69
CA GLY A 250 -0.29 -5.35 -12.68
C GLY A 250 -0.94 -4.27 -11.82
N GLY A 251 -2.27 -4.11 -11.88
CA GLY A 251 -3.05 -3.18 -11.05
C GLY A 251 -3.00 -1.71 -11.48
N LYS A 252 -2.21 -1.40 -12.52
CA LYS A 252 -2.06 -0.05 -13.08
C LYS A 252 -1.88 -0.12 -14.59
N LEU A 253 -2.26 0.93 -15.32
CA LEU A 253 -2.09 0.99 -16.78
C LEU A 253 -1.24 2.17 -17.22
N LYS A 254 -0.51 2.02 -18.31
CA LYS A 254 0.25 3.12 -18.93
C LYS A 254 -0.70 4.01 -19.74
N VAL A 255 -0.71 5.32 -19.47
CA VAL A 255 -1.62 6.29 -20.09
C VAL A 255 -0.89 7.58 -20.46
N ALA A 256 -1.30 8.19 -21.58
CA ALA A 256 -0.89 9.56 -21.90
C ALA A 256 -1.81 10.52 -21.12
N LEU A 257 -1.19 11.36 -20.29
CA LEU A 257 -1.84 12.36 -19.44
C LEU A 257 -1.60 13.76 -20.01
#